data_AF-A0A7W8RVB7-F1
#
_entry.id   AF-A0A7W8RVB7-F1
#
_cell.length_a   1.000
_cell.length_b   1.000
_cell.length_c   1.000
_cell.angle_alpha   90.00
_cell.angle_beta   90.00
_cell.angle_gamma   90.00
#
_symmetry.space_group_name_H-M   'P 1'
#
loop_
_entity.id
_entity.type
_entity.pdbx_description
1 polymer ?
#
loop_
_entity_poly.entity_id
_entity_poly.type
_entity_poly.pdbx_seq_one_letter_code
_entity_poly.pdbx_strand_id
1 'polypeptide(L)'
;MLFVNVSVGGMLTAYAAPPVLMVAAAWGWDSAFMAAQFGWKAAIAVLVNATGLLLFMHRKLPKHAERNDAPAAAVPVPTGVTLIHTGFLVAVVLSAHHPVIFIGLLLFFLGFTQAYEQYQSPLMLRESLLVAFFLGGLIVLGGLQQWWLQPVVASLDAYALYAGALGLTAIMDNAAITYLGSRIAGLPDQAKYMLLAGAVAGGGLTVIANAPNPAGFAIVHKGFHDGSVSLLGLLIAAVVPTCVVSATLLLL
;
A
#
# COMPACT_ATOMS: atom_id res chain seq x y z
N MET A 1 -11.98 1.94 -6.44
CA MET A 1 -11.63 0.51 -6.40
C MET A 1 -10.13 0.22 -6.53
N LEU A 2 -9.43 0.75 -7.56
CA LEU A 2 -7.98 0.54 -7.69
C LEU A 2 -7.22 0.85 -6.38
N PHE A 3 -7.47 2.02 -5.79
CA PHE A 3 -6.82 2.46 -4.55
C PHE A 3 -7.11 1.52 -3.37
N VAL A 4 -8.37 1.11 -3.20
CA VAL A 4 -8.79 0.17 -2.17
C VAL A 4 -8.09 -1.18 -2.32
N ASN A 5 -8.09 -1.75 -3.53
CA ASN A 5 -7.48 -3.06 -3.78
C ASN A 5 -5.95 -3.01 -3.65
N VAL A 6 -5.29 -1.94 -4.09
CA VAL A 6 -3.84 -1.76 -3.93
C VAL A 6 -3.47 -1.64 -2.45
N SER A 7 -4.22 -0.87 -1.66
CA SER A 7 -4.01 -0.75 -0.22
C SER A 7 -4.10 -2.12 0.47
N VAL A 8 -5.17 -2.84 0.21
CA VAL A 8 -5.48 -4.14 0.84
C VAL A 8 -4.54 -5.26 0.39
N GLY A 9 -4.10 -5.24 -0.88
CA GLY A 9 -3.07 -6.15 -1.37
C GLY A 9 -1.74 -6.04 -0.62
N GLY A 10 -1.48 -4.90 0.03
CA GLY A 10 -0.33 -4.67 0.89
C GLY A 10 -0.23 -5.60 2.11
N MET A 11 -1.29 -6.33 2.47
CA MET A 11 -1.30 -7.26 3.60
C MET A 11 -0.86 -8.69 3.25
N LEU A 12 -0.45 -8.95 2.00
CA LEU A 12 -0.01 -10.28 1.58
C LEU A 12 1.31 -10.72 2.21
N THR A 13 2.22 -9.77 2.49
CA THR A 13 3.53 -10.05 3.11
C THR A 13 3.89 -8.96 4.11
N ALA A 14 4.88 -9.21 4.98
CA ALA A 14 5.33 -8.24 5.98
C ALA A 14 6.03 -6.99 5.39
N TYR A 15 6.31 -6.99 4.08
CA TYR A 15 7.08 -5.94 3.40
C TYR A 15 6.30 -5.22 2.29
N ALA A 16 5.10 -5.70 1.96
CA ALA A 16 4.35 -5.25 0.78
C ALA A 16 3.76 -3.85 0.92
N ALA A 17 3.62 -3.32 2.14
CA ALA A 17 3.14 -1.96 2.37
C ALA A 17 3.79 -1.31 3.60
N PRO A 18 4.08 0.01 3.55
CA PRO A 18 4.58 0.76 4.70
C PRO A 18 3.79 0.55 6.01
N PRO A 19 2.44 0.61 6.05
CA PRO A 19 1.70 0.38 7.29
C PRO A 19 1.93 -1.00 7.91
N VAL A 20 2.07 -2.03 7.07
CA VAL A 20 2.37 -3.39 7.53
C VAL A 20 3.79 -3.45 8.08
N LEU A 21 4.76 -2.85 7.39
CA LEU A 21 6.15 -2.81 7.84
C LEU A 21 6.29 -2.15 9.23
N MET A 22 5.53 -1.07 9.49
CA MET A 22 5.55 -0.33 10.76
C MET A 22 5.10 -1.17 11.96
N VAL A 23 4.20 -2.13 11.74
CA VAL A 23 3.66 -2.98 12.80
C VAL A 23 4.33 -4.34 12.85
N ALA A 24 4.76 -4.88 11.70
CA ALA A 24 5.40 -6.18 11.60
C ALA A 24 6.66 -6.25 12.44
N ALA A 25 7.51 -5.22 12.35
CA ALA A 25 8.71 -5.13 13.17
C ALA A 25 8.41 -4.96 14.67
N ALA A 26 7.36 -4.21 15.02
CA ALA A 26 7.01 -3.92 16.41
C ALA A 26 6.31 -5.09 17.12
N TRP A 27 5.49 -5.86 16.40
CA TRP A 27 4.69 -6.95 16.95
C TRP A 27 5.23 -8.34 16.58
N GLY A 28 6.36 -8.42 15.86
CA GLY A 28 7.00 -9.67 15.49
C GLY A 28 6.22 -10.48 14.46
N TRP A 29 5.49 -9.81 13.55
CA TRP A 29 4.74 -10.49 12.50
C TRP A 29 5.62 -10.72 11.28
N ASP A 30 5.75 -11.98 10.88
CA ASP A 30 6.45 -12.36 9.65
C ASP A 30 5.47 -12.46 8.46
N SER A 31 6.00 -12.78 7.28
CA SER A 31 5.16 -12.89 6.08
C SER A 31 4.19 -14.07 6.16
N ALA A 32 4.51 -15.13 6.90
CA ALA A 32 3.61 -16.27 7.09
C ALA A 32 2.41 -15.89 7.94
N PHE A 33 2.63 -15.15 9.03
CA PHE A 33 1.57 -14.57 9.85
C PHE A 33 0.68 -13.64 9.03
N MET A 34 1.27 -12.72 8.27
CA MET A 34 0.52 -11.80 7.42
C MET A 34 -0.36 -12.53 6.41
N ALA A 35 0.20 -13.53 5.72
CA ALA A 35 -0.55 -14.34 4.77
C ALA A 35 -1.70 -15.13 5.43
N ALA A 36 -1.46 -15.72 6.60
CA ALA A 36 -2.43 -16.54 7.34
C ALA A 36 -3.55 -15.73 7.99
N GLN A 37 -3.26 -14.52 8.49
CA GLN A 37 -4.23 -13.70 9.21
C GLN A 37 -4.96 -12.68 8.33
N PHE A 38 -4.28 -12.11 7.34
CA PHE A 38 -4.82 -11.03 6.50
C PHE A 38 -4.82 -11.38 5.00
N GLY A 39 -3.76 -12.01 4.50
CA GLY A 39 -3.49 -12.12 3.07
C GLY A 39 -4.59 -12.83 2.27
N TRP A 40 -5.12 -13.94 2.77
CA TRP A 40 -6.21 -14.64 2.09
C TRP A 40 -7.53 -13.86 2.13
N LYS A 41 -7.83 -13.15 3.22
CA LYS A 41 -9.01 -12.27 3.34
C LYS A 41 -8.91 -11.10 2.35
N ALA A 42 -7.72 -10.50 2.26
CA ALA A 42 -7.39 -9.47 1.28
C ALA A 42 -7.55 -9.98 -0.16
N ALA A 43 -7.07 -11.19 -0.47
CA ALA A 43 -7.24 -11.80 -1.78
C ALA A 43 -8.71 -11.99 -2.14
N ILE A 44 -9.54 -12.49 -1.23
CA ILE A 44 -10.98 -12.63 -1.43
C ILE A 44 -11.62 -11.25 -1.68
N ALA A 45 -11.31 -10.24 -0.86
CA ALA A 45 -11.84 -8.89 -1.03
C ALA A 45 -11.51 -8.31 -2.40
N VAL A 46 -10.25 -8.45 -2.83
CA VAL A 46 -9.77 -7.99 -4.13
C VAL A 46 -10.50 -8.72 -5.26
N LEU A 47 -10.67 -10.04 -5.18
CA LEU A 47 -11.40 -10.84 -6.17
C LEU A 47 -12.87 -10.46 -6.27
N VAL A 48 -13.55 -10.27 -5.12
CA VAL A 48 -14.95 -9.85 -5.09
C VAL A 48 -15.10 -8.45 -5.69
N ASN A 49 -14.26 -7.49 -5.30
CA ASN A 49 -14.25 -6.16 -5.88
C ASN A 49 -13.98 -6.21 -7.39
N ALA A 50 -12.95 -6.95 -7.82
CA ALA A 50 -12.56 -7.12 -9.22
C ALA A 50 -13.71 -7.67 -10.07
N THR A 51 -14.33 -8.74 -9.59
CA THR A 51 -15.45 -9.39 -10.26
C THR A 51 -16.68 -8.48 -10.29
N GLY A 52 -17.00 -7.81 -9.19
CA GLY A 52 -18.12 -6.87 -9.11
C GLY A 52 -17.99 -5.72 -10.10
N LEU A 53 -16.80 -5.11 -10.22
CA LEU A 53 -16.55 -4.06 -11.21
C LEU A 53 -16.64 -4.59 -12.63
N LEU A 54 -16.06 -5.76 -12.90
CA LEU A 54 -16.13 -6.38 -14.22
C LEU A 54 -17.59 -6.62 -14.62
N LEU A 55 -18.41 -7.19 -13.73
CA LEU A 55 -19.84 -7.39 -13.96
C LEU A 55 -20.61 -6.08 -14.09
N PHE A 56 -20.22 -5.01 -13.39
CA PHE A 56 -20.86 -3.70 -13.55
C PHE A 56 -20.51 -3.06 -14.90
N MET A 57 -19.26 -3.22 -15.36
CA MET A 57 -18.75 -2.57 -16.57
C MET A 57 -18.84 -3.44 -17.83
N HIS A 58 -19.18 -4.74 -17.73
CA HIS A 58 -19.08 -5.69 -18.86
C HIS A 58 -19.77 -5.22 -20.15
N ARG A 59 -20.92 -4.53 -20.03
CA ARG A 59 -21.67 -4.02 -21.18
C ARG A 59 -21.05 -2.76 -21.80
N LYS A 60 -20.24 -2.04 -21.03
CA LYS A 60 -19.55 -0.80 -21.44
C LYS A 60 -18.13 -1.06 -21.92
N LEU A 61 -17.59 -2.27 -21.69
CA LEU A 61 -16.30 -2.65 -22.22
C LEU A 61 -16.39 -2.78 -23.74
N PRO A 62 -15.46 -2.15 -24.49
CA PRO A 62 -15.46 -2.28 -25.94
C PRO A 62 -15.22 -3.74 -26.32
N LYS A 63 -16.06 -4.29 -27.21
CA LYS A 63 -15.99 -5.69 -27.67
C LYS A 63 -14.71 -6.00 -28.43
N HIS A 64 -14.11 -4.97 -29.00
CA HIS A 64 -12.75 -4.98 -29.52
C HIS A 64 -11.97 -4.01 -28.66
N ALA A 65 -10.98 -4.51 -27.91
CA ALA A 65 -9.91 -3.65 -27.47
C ALA A 65 -9.25 -3.16 -28.77
N GLU A 66 -9.54 -1.91 -29.17
CA GLU A 66 -8.60 -1.21 -30.02
C GLU A 66 -7.27 -1.33 -29.28
N ARG A 67 -6.34 -2.06 -29.88
CA ARG A 67 -4.97 -2.06 -29.43
C ARG A 67 -4.58 -0.61 -29.59
N ASN A 68 -4.69 0.17 -28.51
CA ASN A 68 -3.98 1.42 -28.42
C ASN A 68 -2.57 1.02 -28.81
N ASP A 69 -2.13 1.49 -29.97
CA ASP A 69 -0.76 1.35 -30.40
C ASP A 69 0.06 1.96 -29.28
N ALA A 70 0.51 1.10 -28.37
CA ALA A 70 1.55 1.44 -27.43
C ALA A 70 2.62 2.11 -28.29
N PRO A 71 3.15 3.28 -27.89
CA PRO A 71 4.05 4.03 -28.74
C PRO A 71 5.05 3.05 -29.35
N ALA A 72 5.12 3.02 -30.68
CA ALA A 72 5.76 1.99 -31.51
C ALA A 72 7.29 1.86 -31.29
N ALA A 73 7.81 2.39 -30.18
CA ALA A 73 9.20 2.53 -29.81
C ALA A 73 9.51 2.04 -28.37
N ALA A 74 8.60 1.33 -27.68
CA ALA A 74 8.97 0.68 -26.43
C ALA A 74 9.89 -0.52 -26.74
N VAL A 75 11.20 -0.33 -26.56
CA VAL A 75 12.20 -1.39 -26.70
C VAL A 75 11.79 -2.54 -25.78
N PRO A 76 11.58 -3.77 -26.30
CA PRO A 76 11.19 -4.90 -25.46
C PRO A 76 12.29 -5.17 -24.43
N VAL A 77 11.93 -5.19 -23.15
CA VAL A 77 12.86 -5.42 -22.04
C VAL A 77 13.31 -6.89 -22.08
N PRO A 78 14.63 -7.18 -22.18
CA PRO A 78 15.12 -8.54 -22.16
C PRO A 78 14.81 -9.24 -20.83
N THR A 79 14.46 -10.53 -20.89
CA THR A 79 14.16 -11.33 -19.69
C THR A 79 15.29 -11.32 -18.66
N GLY A 80 16.55 -11.25 -19.12
CA GLY A 80 17.71 -11.12 -18.24
C GLY A 80 17.69 -9.85 -17.39
N VAL A 81 17.26 -8.71 -17.95
CA VAL A 81 17.13 -7.45 -17.19
C VAL A 81 16.06 -7.58 -16.12
N THR A 82 14.93 -8.21 -16.44
CA THR A 82 13.85 -8.49 -15.47
C THR A 82 14.33 -9.40 -14.34
N LEU A 83 15.01 -10.51 -14.67
CA LEU A 83 15.55 -11.44 -13.67
C LEU A 83 16.58 -10.76 -12.75
N ILE A 84 17.43 -9.87 -13.30
CA ILE A 84 18.38 -9.08 -12.51
C ILE A 84 17.62 -8.16 -11.54
N HIS A 85 16.60 -7.44 -11.99
CA HIS A 85 15.77 -6.60 -11.12
C HIS A 85 15.09 -7.40 -10.01
N THR A 86 14.48 -8.54 -10.35
CA THR A 86 13.88 -9.43 -9.37
C THR A 86 14.92 -9.95 -8.38
N GLY A 87 16.12 -10.30 -8.87
CA GLY A 87 17.25 -10.72 -8.02
C GLY A 87 17.70 -9.62 -7.06
N PHE A 88 17.81 -8.36 -7.52
CA PHE A 88 18.10 -7.21 -6.66
C PHE A 88 17.03 -7.04 -5.58
N LEU A 89 15.75 -7.11 -5.96
CA LEU A 89 14.65 -7.00 -5.01
C LEU A 89 14.72 -8.08 -3.92
N VAL A 90 14.93 -9.34 -4.32
CA VAL A 90 15.09 -10.46 -3.38
C VAL A 90 16.30 -10.25 -2.48
N ALA A 91 17.45 -9.89 -3.05
CA ALA A 91 18.68 -9.66 -2.30
C ALA A 91 18.49 -8.54 -1.25
N VAL A 92 17.86 -7.43 -1.64
CA VAL A 92 17.55 -6.30 -0.75
C VAL A 92 16.65 -6.73 0.41
N VAL A 93 15.61 -7.54 0.14
CA VAL A 93 14.70 -8.05 1.18
C VAL A 93 15.44 -8.97 2.15
N LEU A 94 16.27 -9.88 1.64
CA LEU A 94 17.03 -10.81 2.48
C LEU A 94 18.14 -10.11 3.28
N SER A 95 18.77 -9.08 2.72
CA SER A 95 19.85 -8.33 3.36
C SER A 95 19.39 -7.08 4.10
N ALA A 96 18.08 -6.88 4.33
CA ALA A 96 17.53 -5.66 4.92
C ALA A 96 18.11 -5.31 6.30
N HIS A 97 18.61 -6.31 7.03
CA HIS A 97 19.23 -6.15 8.35
C HIS A 97 20.72 -5.78 8.30
N HIS A 98 21.34 -5.77 7.11
CA HIS A 98 22.76 -5.49 6.93
C HIS A 98 22.97 -4.21 6.09
N PRO A 99 23.09 -3.02 6.73
CA PRO A 99 23.14 -1.74 6.04
C PRO A 99 24.24 -1.63 4.97
N VAL A 100 25.41 -2.24 5.23
CA VAL A 100 26.54 -2.22 4.29
C VAL A 100 26.21 -2.96 2.99
N ILE A 101 25.60 -4.15 3.10
CA ILE A 101 25.17 -4.94 1.94
C ILE A 101 24.06 -4.20 1.20
N PHE A 102 23.09 -3.65 1.93
CA PHE A 102 21.99 -2.88 1.35
C PHE A 102 22.50 -1.69 0.52
N ILE A 103 23.41 -0.88 1.08
CA ILE A 103 23.99 0.27 0.37
C ILE A 103 24.80 -0.21 -0.84
N GLY A 104 25.59 -1.28 -0.70
CA GLY A 104 26.34 -1.87 -1.81
C GLY A 104 25.43 -2.33 -2.96
N LEU A 105 24.33 -3.03 -2.65
CA LEU A 105 23.33 -3.46 -3.62
C LEU A 105 22.64 -2.26 -4.29
N LEU A 106 22.29 -1.22 -3.53
CA LEU A 106 21.69 0.00 -4.07
C LEU A 106 22.64 0.69 -5.05
N LEU A 107 23.91 0.89 -4.67
CA LEU A 107 24.91 1.52 -5.53
C LEU A 107 25.17 0.70 -6.80
N PHE A 108 25.23 -0.63 -6.67
CA PHE A 108 25.34 -1.50 -7.84
C PHE A 108 24.11 -1.38 -8.73
N PHE A 109 22.92 -1.39 -8.15
CA PHE A 109 21.67 -1.25 -8.89
C PHE A 109 21.61 0.05 -9.69
N LEU A 110 22.01 1.18 -9.08
CA LEU A 110 22.15 2.46 -9.79
C LEU A 110 23.13 2.35 -10.97
N GLY A 111 24.30 1.75 -10.75
CA GLY A 111 25.27 1.50 -11.81
C GLY A 111 24.73 0.61 -12.94
N PHE A 112 23.99 -0.45 -12.61
CA PHE A 112 23.34 -1.33 -13.58
C PHE A 112 22.28 -0.58 -14.39
N THR A 113 21.43 0.22 -13.75
CA THR A 113 20.40 0.99 -14.45
C THR A 113 21.00 2.05 -15.38
N GLN A 114 22.14 2.64 -15.00
CA GLN A 114 22.89 3.56 -15.86
C GLN A 114 23.53 2.85 -17.06
N ALA A 115 24.11 1.66 -16.84
CA ALA A 115 24.77 0.89 -17.91
C ALA A 115 23.78 0.35 -18.96
N TYR A 116 22.54 0.08 -18.57
CA TYR A 116 21.49 -0.48 -19.43
C TYR A 116 20.30 0.47 -19.60
N GLU A 117 20.54 1.79 -19.66
CA GLU A 117 19.51 2.85 -19.68
C GLU A 117 18.42 2.65 -20.74
N GLN A 118 18.78 2.07 -21.89
CA GLN A 118 17.85 1.75 -22.99
C GLN A 118 16.69 0.82 -22.60
N TYR A 119 16.87 0.04 -21.53
CA TYR A 119 15.85 -0.88 -20.99
C TYR A 119 15.27 -0.41 -19.66
N GLN A 120 15.60 0.80 -19.20
CA GLN A 120 15.16 1.34 -17.91
C GLN A 120 14.12 2.44 -18.07
N SER A 121 13.24 2.52 -17.07
CA SER A 121 12.47 3.74 -16.83
C SER A 121 13.27 4.69 -15.94
N PRO A 122 13.05 6.01 -16.03
CA PRO A 122 13.70 6.97 -15.14
C PRO A 122 13.48 6.60 -13.67
N LEU A 123 14.56 6.60 -12.88
CA LEU A 123 14.47 6.29 -11.45
C LEU A 123 13.81 7.43 -10.68
N MET A 124 12.80 7.09 -9.87
CA MET A 124 12.08 8.01 -8.99
C MET A 124 12.82 8.19 -7.65
N LEU A 125 14.11 8.58 -7.71
CA LEU A 125 14.95 8.70 -6.52
C LEU A 125 14.48 9.82 -5.58
N ARG A 126 14.03 10.94 -6.14
CA ARG A 126 13.53 12.07 -5.35
C ARG A 126 12.32 11.65 -4.54
N GLU A 127 11.33 11.02 -5.17
CA GLU A 127 10.10 10.57 -4.55
C GLU A 127 10.38 9.51 -3.48
N SER A 128 11.26 8.55 -3.80
CA SER A 128 11.66 7.50 -2.85
C SER A 128 12.37 8.09 -1.63
N LEU A 129 13.24 9.08 -1.81
CA LEU A 129 13.91 9.78 -0.71
C LEU A 129 12.93 10.61 0.13
N LEU A 130 11.96 11.29 -0.49
CA LEU A 130 10.92 12.02 0.25
C LEU A 130 10.09 11.07 1.11
N VAL A 131 9.72 9.89 0.60
CA VAL A 131 9.04 8.85 1.39
C VAL A 131 9.92 8.35 2.52
N ALA A 132 11.22 8.14 2.28
CA ALA A 132 12.17 7.75 3.33
C ALA A 132 12.32 8.83 4.43
N PHE A 133 12.40 10.11 4.05
CA PHE A 133 12.44 11.22 5.00
C PHE A 133 11.13 11.36 5.79
N PHE A 134 9.98 11.18 5.13
CA PHE A 134 8.68 11.15 5.80
C PHE A 134 8.64 10.04 6.85
N LEU A 135 8.99 8.81 6.47
CA LEU A 135 8.99 7.66 7.36
C LEU A 135 10.00 7.81 8.50
N GLY A 136 11.20 8.33 8.21
CA GLY A 136 12.21 8.64 9.22
C GLY A 136 11.74 9.71 10.21
N GLY A 137 11.17 10.81 9.70
CA GLY A 137 10.57 11.85 10.54
C GLY A 137 9.43 11.30 11.40
N LEU A 138 8.63 10.39 10.85
CA LEU A 138 7.57 9.71 11.56
C LEU A 138 8.09 8.84 12.71
N ILE A 139 9.16 8.08 12.47
CA ILE A 139 9.78 7.25 13.50
C ILE A 139 10.41 8.13 14.61
N VAL A 140 11.03 9.25 14.25
CA VAL A 140 11.69 10.15 15.21
C VAL A 140 10.67 10.95 16.02
N LEU A 141 9.67 11.54 15.37
CA LEU A 141 8.70 12.44 16.00
C LEU A 141 7.50 11.68 16.59
N GLY A 142 7.07 10.59 15.96
CA GLY A 142 5.90 9.82 16.40
C GLY A 142 6.13 9.14 17.74
N GLY A 143 7.37 8.78 18.08
CA GLY A 143 7.72 8.30 19.42
C GLY A 143 7.37 9.30 20.53
N LEU A 144 7.37 10.60 20.24
CA LEU A 144 7.02 11.65 21.20
C LEU A 144 5.50 11.78 21.41
N GLN A 145 4.66 11.17 20.56
CA GLN A 145 3.20 11.29 20.62
C GLN A 145 2.54 10.25 21.53
N GLN A 146 3.31 9.30 22.07
CA GLN A 146 2.76 8.19 22.86
C GLN A 146 1.98 8.65 24.09
N TRP A 147 2.42 9.73 24.76
CA TRP A 147 1.86 10.15 26.07
C TRP A 147 0.37 10.51 26.02
N TRP A 148 -0.10 11.12 24.92
CA TRP A 148 -1.51 11.51 24.77
C TRP A 148 -2.30 10.45 24.00
N LEU A 149 -1.65 9.70 23.10
CA LEU A 149 -2.33 8.71 22.27
C LEU A 149 -2.65 7.43 23.03
N GLN A 150 -1.75 6.99 23.90
CA GLN A 150 -1.92 5.76 24.69
C GLN A 150 -3.24 5.75 25.49
N PRO A 151 -3.59 6.76 26.30
CA PRO A 151 -4.86 6.74 27.03
C PRO A 151 -6.09 6.73 26.10
N VAL A 152 -6.05 7.44 24.97
CA VAL A 152 -7.14 7.46 23.99
C VAL A 152 -7.36 6.06 23.41
N VAL A 153 -6.33 5.46 22.85
CA VAL A 153 -6.46 4.13 22.22
C VAL A 153 -6.74 3.03 23.24
N ALA A 154 -6.16 3.08 24.43
CA ALA A 154 -6.44 2.11 25.48
C ALA A 154 -7.89 2.18 25.99
N SER A 155 -8.58 3.31 25.80
CA SER A 155 -10.00 3.46 26.13
C SER A 155 -10.96 2.97 25.04
N LEU A 156 -10.47 2.74 23.82
CA LEU A 156 -11.28 2.25 22.71
C LEU A 156 -11.34 0.72 22.75
N ASP A 157 -12.53 0.16 22.48
CA ASP A 157 -12.61 -1.26 22.16
C ASP A 157 -12.02 -1.55 20.77
N ALA A 158 -11.87 -2.82 20.44
CA ALA A 158 -11.23 -3.23 19.19
C ALA A 158 -12.00 -2.77 17.93
N TYR A 159 -13.34 -2.72 17.97
CA TYR A 159 -14.15 -2.31 16.82
C TYR A 159 -14.18 -0.79 16.64
N ALA A 160 -14.18 -0.05 17.74
CA ALA A 160 -14.00 1.39 17.74
C ALA A 160 -12.62 1.76 17.21
N LEU A 161 -11.58 0.99 17.54
CA LEU A 161 -10.24 1.15 16.98
C LEU A 161 -10.21 0.88 15.46
N TYR A 162 -10.91 -0.17 15.00
CA TYR A 162 -11.08 -0.43 13.56
C TYR A 162 -11.73 0.75 12.84
N ALA A 163 -12.88 1.20 13.34
CA ALA A 163 -13.64 2.29 12.73
C ALA A 163 -12.88 3.62 12.76
N GLY A 164 -12.20 3.90 13.88
CA GLY A 164 -11.35 5.06 14.05
C GLY A 164 -10.17 5.06 13.07
N ALA A 165 -9.45 3.94 12.96
CA ALA A 165 -8.35 3.80 12.01
C ALA A 165 -8.84 3.94 10.56
N LEU A 166 -9.94 3.28 10.19
CA LEU A 166 -10.54 3.39 8.85
C LEU A 166 -10.90 4.82 8.50
N GLY A 167 -11.58 5.54 9.41
CA GLY A 167 -12.00 6.91 9.19
C GLY A 167 -10.84 7.90 9.15
N LEU A 168 -9.91 7.79 10.10
CA LEU A 168 -8.73 8.67 10.16
C LEU A 168 -7.83 8.49 8.93
N THR A 169 -7.70 7.27 8.41
CA THR A 169 -6.91 7.05 7.18
C THR A 169 -7.46 7.81 5.98
N ALA A 170 -8.75 8.15 5.94
CA ALA A 170 -9.29 8.95 4.84
C ALA A 170 -8.64 10.34 4.75
N ILE A 171 -8.11 10.86 5.86
CA ILE A 171 -7.51 12.20 5.95
C ILE A 171 -6.03 12.18 6.36
N MET A 172 -5.49 11.04 6.73
CA MET A 172 -4.13 10.87 7.24
C MET A 172 -3.48 9.62 6.64
N ASP A 173 -2.15 9.64 6.51
CA ASP A 173 -1.40 8.51 5.97
C ASP A 173 -1.58 7.24 6.83
N ASN A 174 -1.82 6.11 6.18
CA ASN A 174 -2.06 4.85 6.89
C ASN A 174 -0.82 4.35 7.66
N ALA A 175 0.39 4.61 7.18
CA ALA A 175 1.62 4.20 7.86
C ALA A 175 1.81 4.99 9.15
N ALA A 176 1.40 6.25 9.17
CA ALA A 176 1.36 7.08 10.37
C ALA A 176 0.46 6.46 11.45
N ILE A 177 -0.76 6.09 11.10
CA ILE A 177 -1.72 5.49 12.03
C ILE A 177 -1.19 4.19 12.61
N THR A 178 -0.67 3.30 11.75
CA THR A 178 -0.15 2.00 12.19
C THR A 178 1.13 2.11 13.01
N TYR A 179 2.02 3.04 12.66
CA TYR A 179 3.22 3.30 13.45
C TYR A 179 2.85 3.83 14.83
N LEU A 180 2.00 4.86 14.90
CA LEU A 180 1.57 5.44 16.16
C LEU A 180 0.90 4.38 17.05
N GLY A 181 0.09 3.51 16.47
CA GLY A 181 -0.52 2.41 17.20
C GLY A 181 0.47 1.31 17.60
N SER A 182 1.55 1.08 16.84
CA SER A 182 2.60 0.12 17.20
C SER A 182 3.42 0.55 18.43
N ARG A 183 3.39 1.86 18.76
CA ARG A 183 4.01 2.42 19.98
C ARG A 183 3.20 2.20 21.25
N ILE A 184 1.97 1.71 21.15
CA ILE A 184 1.08 1.56 22.30
C ILE A 184 1.38 0.23 22.99
N ALA A 185 1.86 0.32 24.23
CA ALA A 185 2.21 -0.83 25.02
C ALA A 185 0.97 -1.64 25.44
N GLY A 186 1.08 -2.96 25.39
CA GLY A 186 0.07 -3.86 25.96
C GLY A 186 -1.24 -3.97 25.17
N LEU A 187 -1.28 -3.56 23.90
CA LEU A 187 -2.46 -3.78 23.06
C LEU A 187 -2.79 -5.28 22.96
N PRO A 188 -4.05 -5.70 23.21
CA PRO A 188 -4.51 -7.05 22.94
C PRO A 188 -4.36 -7.40 21.45
N ASP A 189 -4.16 -8.69 21.13
CA ASP A 189 -3.93 -9.11 19.74
C ASP A 189 -5.11 -8.79 18.82
N GLN A 190 -6.34 -8.84 19.33
CA GLN A 190 -7.51 -8.41 18.58
C GLN A 190 -7.46 -6.91 18.24
N ALA A 191 -7.00 -6.06 19.16
CA ALA A 191 -6.87 -4.62 18.92
C ALA A 191 -5.75 -4.33 17.90
N LYS A 192 -4.62 -5.06 17.95
CA LYS A 192 -3.55 -4.99 16.94
C LYS A 192 -4.08 -5.34 15.55
N TYR A 193 -4.84 -6.44 15.45
CA TYR A 193 -5.47 -6.87 14.21
C TYR A 193 -6.43 -5.78 13.68
N MET A 194 -7.33 -5.30 14.53
CA MET A 194 -8.34 -4.31 14.15
C MET A 194 -7.74 -2.96 13.74
N LEU A 195 -6.68 -2.52 14.40
CA LEU A 195 -5.95 -1.32 14.04
C LEU A 195 -5.35 -1.41 12.64
N LEU A 196 -4.60 -2.49 12.34
CA LEU A 196 -4.03 -2.67 11.01
C LEU A 196 -5.13 -2.84 9.95
N ALA A 197 -6.13 -3.66 10.23
CA ALA A 197 -7.23 -3.94 9.32
C ALA A 197 -8.01 -2.66 8.97
N GLY A 198 -8.31 -1.82 9.97
CA GLY A 198 -8.98 -0.54 9.77
C GLY A 198 -8.12 0.43 8.96
N ALA A 199 -6.85 0.59 9.34
CA ALA A 199 -5.92 1.49 8.65
C ALA A 199 -5.75 1.12 7.18
N VAL A 200 -5.63 -0.17 6.85
CA VAL A 200 -5.47 -0.63 5.46
C VAL A 200 -6.78 -0.53 4.67
N ALA A 201 -7.93 -0.86 5.28
CA ALA A 201 -9.24 -0.75 4.64
C ALA A 201 -9.60 0.70 4.28
N GLY A 202 -9.24 1.65 5.14
CA GLY A 202 -9.39 3.08 4.89
C GLY A 202 -8.41 3.65 3.85
N GLY A 203 -7.31 2.95 3.58
CA GLY A 203 -6.20 3.43 2.74
C GLY A 203 -6.57 3.72 1.28
N GLY A 204 -7.73 3.27 0.80
CA GLY A 204 -8.22 3.55 -0.55
C GLY A 204 -9.31 4.61 -0.64
N LEU A 205 -9.69 5.25 0.47
CA LEU A 205 -10.82 6.20 0.52
C LEU A 205 -10.54 7.53 -0.16
N THR A 206 -9.29 8.02 -0.13
CA THR A 206 -8.90 9.31 -0.72
C THR A 206 -7.53 9.24 -1.39
N VAL A 207 -7.19 10.27 -2.16
CA VAL A 207 -5.87 10.38 -2.81
C VAL A 207 -4.74 10.57 -1.79
N ILE A 208 -5.02 11.16 -0.62
CA ILE A 208 -4.00 11.47 0.39
C ILE A 208 -3.76 10.35 1.39
N ALA A 209 -4.63 9.34 1.43
CA ALA A 209 -4.60 8.25 2.40
C ALA A 209 -3.36 7.34 2.32
N ASN A 210 -2.73 7.27 1.14
CA ASN A 210 -1.56 6.40 0.91
C ASN A 210 -0.76 6.84 -0.34
N ALA A 211 0.55 6.64 -0.33
CA ALA A 211 1.48 7.02 -1.40
C ALA A 211 1.18 6.43 -2.81
N PRO A 212 0.63 5.20 -2.96
CA PRO A 212 0.23 4.67 -4.27
C PRO A 212 -1.00 5.35 -4.87
N ASN A 213 -1.83 6.05 -4.09
CA ASN A 213 -3.08 6.63 -4.60
C ASN A 213 -2.83 7.81 -5.55
N PRO A 214 -1.91 8.75 -5.29
CA PRO A 214 -1.50 9.77 -6.25
C PRO A 214 -0.91 9.16 -7.54
N ALA A 215 -0.11 8.10 -7.44
CA ALA A 215 0.43 7.40 -8.60
C ALA A 215 -0.68 6.74 -9.43
N GLY A 216 -1.61 6.05 -8.76
CA GLY A 216 -2.78 5.47 -9.41
C GLY A 216 -3.66 6.54 -10.05
N PHE A 217 -3.86 7.69 -9.40
CA PHE A 217 -4.56 8.85 -9.97
C PHE A 217 -3.86 9.35 -11.24
N ALA A 218 -2.53 9.51 -11.22
CA ALA A 218 -1.76 9.94 -12.38
C ALA A 218 -1.93 9.00 -13.59
N ILE A 219 -2.16 7.69 -13.35
CA ILE A 219 -2.43 6.71 -14.41
C ILE A 219 -3.86 6.88 -14.96
N VAL A 220 -4.86 7.02 -14.10
CA VAL A 220 -6.27 6.95 -14.52
C VAL A 220 -6.89 8.29 -14.90
N HIS A 221 -6.31 9.43 -14.46
CA HIS A 221 -6.93 10.75 -14.62
C HIS A 221 -7.25 11.11 -16.08
N LYS A 222 -6.40 10.67 -17.03
CA LYS A 222 -6.59 10.91 -18.47
C LYS A 222 -7.88 10.30 -19.04
N GLY A 223 -8.46 9.31 -18.36
CA GLY A 223 -9.72 8.69 -18.74
C GLY A 223 -10.98 9.43 -18.25
N PHE A 224 -10.82 10.48 -17.43
CA PHE A 224 -11.93 11.26 -16.90
C PHE A 224 -12.20 12.52 -17.74
N HIS A 225 -13.45 12.99 -17.74
CA HIS A 225 -13.82 14.25 -18.35
C HIS A 225 -12.99 15.39 -17.72
N ASP A 226 -12.38 16.22 -18.55
CA ASP A 226 -11.45 17.30 -18.15
C ASP A 226 -10.19 16.85 -17.38
N GLY A 227 -9.85 15.55 -17.41
CA GLY A 227 -8.65 15.03 -16.74
C GLY A 227 -8.68 15.13 -15.21
N SER A 228 -9.86 15.36 -14.62
CA SER A 228 -10.02 15.62 -13.18
C SER A 228 -10.93 14.59 -12.52
N VAL A 229 -10.67 14.28 -11.25
CA VAL A 229 -11.55 13.44 -10.42
C VAL A 229 -11.95 14.26 -9.21
N SER A 230 -13.25 14.34 -8.95
CA SER A 230 -13.75 15.00 -7.75
C SER A 230 -13.35 14.22 -6.50
N LEU A 231 -12.84 14.92 -5.48
CA LEU A 231 -12.43 14.29 -4.22
C LEU A 231 -13.61 13.56 -3.55
N LEU A 232 -14.78 14.20 -3.53
CA LEU A 232 -15.99 13.62 -2.96
C LEU A 232 -16.51 12.45 -3.81
N GLY A 233 -16.44 12.55 -5.14
CA GLY A 233 -16.84 11.45 -6.02
C GLY A 233 -15.94 10.22 -5.84
N LEU A 234 -14.63 10.42 -5.66
CA LEU A 234 -13.71 9.34 -5.32
C LEU A 234 -14.07 8.68 -3.99
N LEU A 235 -14.33 9.48 -2.95
CA LEU A 235 -14.71 8.97 -1.62
C LEU A 235 -15.98 8.13 -1.71
N ILE A 236 -17.02 8.64 -2.37
CA ILE A 236 -18.29 7.92 -2.57
C ILE A 236 -18.07 6.63 -3.36
N ALA A 237 -17.27 6.68 -4.44
CA ALA A 237 -16.95 5.51 -5.24
C ALA A 237 -16.08 4.47 -4.50
N ALA A 238 -15.40 4.87 -3.43
CA ALA A 238 -14.60 3.98 -2.58
C ALA A 238 -15.44 3.27 -1.50
N VAL A 239 -16.64 3.78 -1.15
CA VAL A 239 -17.48 3.21 -0.08
C VAL A 239 -17.77 1.72 -0.31
N VAL A 240 -18.33 1.36 -1.47
CA VAL A 240 -18.70 -0.04 -1.78
C VAL A 240 -17.50 -0.98 -1.70
N PRO A 241 -16.37 -0.73 -2.39
CA PRO A 241 -15.22 -1.62 -2.29
C PRO A 241 -14.59 -1.65 -0.90
N THR A 242 -14.64 -0.55 -0.13
CA THR A 242 -14.21 -0.53 1.27
C THR A 242 -15.14 -1.38 2.14
N CYS A 243 -16.46 -1.33 1.93
CA CYS A 243 -17.39 -2.20 2.65
C CYS A 243 -17.13 -3.68 2.41
N VAL A 244 -16.82 -4.08 1.17
CA VAL A 244 -16.42 -5.46 0.83
C VAL A 244 -15.18 -5.86 1.62
N VAL A 245 -14.16 -5.01 1.63
CA VAL A 245 -12.93 -5.23 2.40
C VAL A 245 -13.24 -5.33 3.89
N SER A 246 -14.01 -4.41 4.45
CA SER A 246 -14.42 -4.44 5.86
C SER A 246 -15.17 -5.72 6.20
N ALA A 247 -16.10 -6.16 5.36
CA ALA A 247 -16.80 -7.41 5.56
C ALA A 247 -15.84 -8.60 5.60
N THR A 248 -14.90 -8.69 4.66
CA THR A 248 -13.92 -9.79 4.66
C THR A 248 -12.96 -9.74 5.86
N LEU A 249 -12.58 -8.57 6.35
CA LEU A 249 -11.64 -8.45 7.48
C LEU A 249 -12.30 -8.66 8.84
N LEU A 250 -13.60 -8.36 8.97
CA LEU A 250 -14.34 -8.45 10.22
C LEU A 250 -15.06 -9.80 10.41
N LEU A 251 -15.47 -10.45 9.32
CA LEU A 251 -16.31 -11.65 9.36
C LEU A 251 -15.57 -12.96 9.12
N LEU A 252 -14.43 -12.91 8.43
CA LEU A 252 -13.55 -14.05 8.16
C LEU A 252 -12.33 -13.97 9.07
#